data_AF-A0A961JLE7-F1
#
_entry.id   AF-A0A961JLE7-F1
#
_cell.length_a   1.000
_cell.length_b   1.000
_cell.length_c   1.000
_cell.angle_alpha   90.00
_cell.angle_beta   90.00
_cell.angle_gamma   90.00
#
_symmetry.space_group_name_H-M   'P 1'
#
loop_
_entity.id
_entity.type
_entity.pdbx_description
1 polymer ?
#
loop_
_entity_poly.entity_id
_entity_poly.type
_entity_poly.pdbx_seq_one_letter_code
_entity_poly.pdbx_strand_id
1 'polypeptide(L)'
;MSGGDGKDTIKADKGDDVADAGAGDDKVYGGDGDDDLSGGDGNDTLYGDNGDDVLDGGAGNDKLYGKNDDDTMYGGEGLDYLKGDKGDDYADGGAGNDKIYGDNGFDILLGGDGDDYIKGGNDNDVLDGGAGIDKLYGDAGHDEIGGGAGNDLIDGGAGNDVIAGGNGADYIKGGSGTDIFVFNNVSEGGDTLADFSLRYSEKIQVSGLLEGSTVADALADGLFTLVAEGRSSWLVFDNNGADVELALIKNLASTTELTTDWLI
;
A
#
# COMPACT_ATOMS: atom_id res chain seq x y z
N MET A 1 -2.21 13.98 30.60
CA MET A 1 -2.78 15.34 30.58
C MET A 1 -4.12 15.28 29.87
N SER A 2 -5.05 16.22 30.10
CA SER A 2 -6.32 16.22 29.36
C SER A 2 -6.82 17.64 29.06
N GLY A 3 -7.34 17.85 27.83
CA GLY A 3 -7.89 19.12 27.33
C GLY A 3 -9.36 19.32 27.71
N GLY A 4 -10.19 18.31 27.47
CA GLY A 4 -11.62 18.30 27.78
C GLY A 4 -12.46 18.72 26.57
N ASP A 5 -13.53 19.50 26.80
CA ASP A 5 -14.32 20.05 25.71
C ASP A 5 -13.69 21.37 25.22
N GLY A 6 -13.57 21.58 23.91
CA GLY A 6 -13.27 22.88 23.34
C GLY A 6 -12.22 22.84 22.24
N LYS A 7 -11.26 23.76 22.33
CA LYS A 7 -10.10 23.80 21.44
C LYS A 7 -8.92 24.07 22.35
N ASP A 8 -8.08 23.08 22.50
CA ASP A 8 -7.03 23.01 23.47
C ASP A 8 -5.65 22.95 22.80
N THR A 9 -4.64 23.15 23.63
CA THR A 9 -3.25 22.97 23.22
C THR A 9 -2.50 22.34 24.38
N ILE A 10 -2.11 21.08 24.20
CA ILE A 10 -1.39 20.26 25.19
C ILE A 10 0.08 20.16 24.78
N LYS A 11 0.98 20.21 25.76
CA LYS A 11 2.44 20.05 25.57
C LYS A 11 3.00 19.18 26.69
N ALA A 12 3.58 18.04 26.35
CA ALA A 12 4.14 17.06 27.27
C ALA A 12 5.59 17.39 27.71
N ASP A 13 6.34 18.06 26.83
CA ASP A 13 7.71 18.55 27.05
C ASP A 13 8.77 17.43 27.07
N LYS A 14 8.95 16.70 28.18
CA LYS A 14 10.07 15.73 28.33
C LYS A 14 9.65 14.51 29.14
N GLY A 15 10.17 13.37 28.71
CA GLY A 15 9.90 12.05 29.25
C GLY A 15 8.59 11.51 28.71
N ASP A 16 8.38 10.21 28.91
CA ASP A 16 7.22 9.48 28.42
C ASP A 16 5.93 10.03 29.05
N ASP A 17 5.06 10.60 28.23
CA ASP A 17 3.83 11.25 28.63
C ASP A 17 2.58 10.58 28.02
N VAL A 18 1.43 10.87 28.64
CA VAL A 18 0.13 10.45 28.11
C VAL A 18 -0.75 11.69 28.01
N ALA A 19 -1.35 11.96 26.86
CA ALA A 19 -2.21 13.12 26.60
C ALA A 19 -3.50 12.74 25.87
N ASP A 20 -4.63 13.27 26.35
CA ASP A 20 -5.96 13.05 25.78
C ASP A 20 -6.62 14.42 25.56
N ALA A 21 -6.75 14.86 24.31
CA ALA A 21 -7.22 16.20 23.99
C ALA A 21 -8.73 16.35 24.26
N GLY A 22 -9.53 15.38 23.83
CA GLY A 22 -10.93 15.24 24.21
C GLY A 22 -11.85 15.56 23.05
N ALA A 23 -12.63 16.64 23.15
CA ALA A 23 -13.58 17.01 22.10
C ALA A 23 -13.29 18.42 21.56
N GLY A 24 -13.40 18.56 20.24
CA GLY A 24 -13.17 19.74 19.42
C GLY A 24 -11.74 19.83 18.88
N ASP A 25 -11.50 20.77 17.96
CA ASP A 25 -10.26 20.79 17.17
C ASP A 25 -9.02 21.16 18.01
N ASP A 26 -8.17 20.21 18.34
CA ASP A 26 -7.09 20.33 19.30
C ASP A 26 -5.69 20.33 18.69
N LYS A 27 -4.69 20.61 19.55
CA LYS A 27 -3.27 20.47 19.22
C LYS A 27 -2.53 19.80 20.36
N VAL A 28 -1.83 18.71 20.07
CA VAL A 28 -1.04 17.96 21.05
C VAL A 28 0.40 17.88 20.58
N TYR A 29 1.34 18.12 21.50
CA TYR A 29 2.77 17.99 21.29
C TYR A 29 3.32 17.04 22.36
N GLY A 30 3.91 15.92 21.95
CA GLY A 30 4.62 14.97 22.80
C GLY A 30 5.88 15.59 23.36
N GLY A 31 6.95 15.62 22.58
CA GLY A 31 8.18 16.31 22.91
C GLY A 31 9.37 15.38 22.84
N ASP A 32 10.08 15.21 23.95
CA ASP A 32 11.10 14.15 24.05
C ASP A 32 10.52 12.99 24.87
N GLY A 33 10.68 11.73 24.46
CA GLY A 33 10.22 10.56 25.20
C GLY A 33 9.18 9.77 24.40
N ASP A 34 8.85 8.57 24.86
CA ASP A 34 7.87 7.72 24.15
C ASP A 34 6.47 8.10 24.64
N ASP A 35 5.69 8.83 23.82
CA ASP A 35 4.44 9.47 24.22
C ASP A 35 3.18 8.74 23.69
N ASP A 36 2.10 8.76 24.46
CA ASP A 36 0.77 8.25 24.06
C ASP A 36 -0.21 9.43 23.93
N LEU A 37 -0.55 9.80 22.69
CA LEU A 37 -1.27 11.01 22.34
C LEU A 37 -2.61 10.67 21.66
N SER A 38 -3.72 11.16 22.21
CA SER A 38 -5.06 11.03 21.63
C SER A 38 -5.68 12.39 21.33
N GLY A 39 -6.23 12.56 20.12
CA GLY A 39 -7.02 13.72 19.67
C GLY A 39 -8.45 13.65 20.20
N GLY A 40 -9.17 12.60 19.82
CA GLY A 40 -10.54 12.34 20.27
C GLY A 40 -11.56 12.76 19.22
N ASP A 41 -12.63 13.46 19.60
CA ASP A 41 -13.61 13.95 18.62
C ASP A 41 -13.13 15.32 18.10
N GLY A 42 -12.88 15.54 16.82
CA GLY A 42 -12.40 16.86 16.37
C GLY A 42 -11.63 16.81 15.06
N ASN A 43 -11.13 17.95 14.58
CA ASN A 43 -10.06 17.93 13.58
C ASN A 43 -8.78 18.35 14.29
N ASP A 44 -8.01 17.36 14.70
CA ASP A 44 -6.92 17.50 15.62
C ASP A 44 -5.58 17.56 14.89
N THR A 45 -4.55 17.94 15.65
CA THR A 45 -3.18 17.91 15.14
C THR A 45 -2.25 17.42 16.23
N LEU A 46 -1.67 16.25 16.02
CA LEU A 46 -0.78 15.57 16.95
C LEU A 46 0.65 15.59 16.39
N TYR A 47 1.62 15.81 17.26
CA TYR A 47 3.05 15.75 16.98
C TYR A 47 3.71 14.87 18.03
N GLY A 48 4.33 13.75 17.62
CA GLY A 48 5.13 12.89 18.49
C GLY A 48 6.43 13.59 18.93
N ASP A 49 7.19 14.06 17.94
CA ASP A 49 8.47 14.77 18.05
C ASP A 49 9.72 13.86 18.17
N ASN A 50 10.20 13.48 19.36
CA ASN A 50 11.31 12.51 19.48
C ASN A 50 10.93 11.40 20.46
N GLY A 51 11.16 10.16 20.06
CA GLY A 51 10.78 8.99 20.84
C GLY A 51 9.90 8.09 19.98
N ASP A 52 9.65 6.87 20.45
CA ASP A 52 8.77 5.95 19.74
C ASP A 52 7.33 6.25 20.19
N ASP A 53 6.61 7.11 19.46
CA ASP A 53 5.33 7.67 19.90
C ASP A 53 4.11 6.87 19.38
N VAL A 54 3.00 6.94 20.13
CA VAL A 54 1.68 6.45 19.71
C VAL A 54 0.73 7.63 19.56
N LEU A 55 0.20 7.81 18.35
CA LEU A 55 -0.73 8.88 18.00
C LEU A 55 -2.06 8.28 17.53
N ASP A 56 -3.17 8.70 18.15
CA ASP A 56 -4.54 8.33 17.79
C ASP A 56 -5.35 9.61 17.48
N GLY A 57 -5.73 9.80 16.21
CA GLY A 57 -6.54 10.93 15.76
C GLY A 57 -7.95 10.90 16.36
N GLY A 58 -8.62 9.77 16.18
CA GLY A 58 -9.96 9.53 16.68
C GLY A 58 -11.01 9.78 15.61
N ALA A 59 -11.93 10.72 15.84
CA ALA A 59 -13.02 11.01 14.93
C ALA A 59 -12.91 12.43 14.36
N GLY A 60 -12.77 12.54 13.05
CA GLY A 60 -12.77 13.76 12.27
C GLY A 60 -11.60 13.77 11.29
N ASN A 61 -11.15 14.95 10.85
CA ASN A 61 -10.09 15.02 9.83
C ASN A 61 -8.79 15.46 10.49
N ASP A 62 -7.98 14.48 10.87
CA ASP A 62 -6.85 14.66 11.75
C ASP A 62 -5.53 14.81 11.00
N LYS A 63 -4.54 15.31 11.73
CA LYS A 63 -3.16 15.44 11.23
C LYS A 63 -2.20 14.86 12.24
N LEU A 64 -1.61 13.74 11.90
CA LEU A 64 -0.65 13.04 12.73
C LEU A 64 0.74 13.18 12.10
N TYR A 65 1.72 13.46 12.95
CA TYR A 65 3.10 13.64 12.59
C TYR A 65 3.97 12.89 13.58
N GLY A 66 4.56 11.77 13.18
CA GLY A 66 5.48 10.97 13.99
C GLY A 66 6.73 11.78 14.37
N LYS A 67 7.59 12.03 13.36
CA LYS A 67 8.76 12.95 13.31
C LYS A 67 10.10 12.22 13.32
N ASN A 68 10.52 11.72 14.47
CA ASN A 68 11.80 11.03 14.61
C ASN A 68 11.57 9.78 15.41
N ASP A 69 12.32 8.74 15.04
CA ASP A 69 12.25 7.44 15.72
C ASP A 69 10.95 6.71 15.34
N ASP A 70 10.68 5.53 15.89
CA ASP A 70 9.74 4.59 15.28
C ASP A 70 8.32 4.83 15.82
N ASP A 71 7.44 5.45 15.02
CA ASP A 71 6.13 5.91 15.48
C ASP A 71 4.98 4.98 15.07
N THR A 72 3.90 4.97 15.85
CA THR A 72 2.63 4.30 15.55
C THR A 72 1.50 5.31 15.45
N MET A 73 0.86 5.41 14.29
CA MET A 73 -0.21 6.37 14.01
C MET A 73 -1.52 5.70 13.58
N TYR A 74 -2.63 6.14 14.16
CA TYR A 74 -4.00 5.75 13.79
C TYR A 74 -4.80 7.00 13.42
N GLY A 75 -5.29 7.08 12.18
CA GLY A 75 -6.14 8.18 11.71
C GLY A 75 -7.52 8.13 12.37
N GLY A 76 -8.25 7.04 12.11
CA GLY A 76 -9.52 6.75 12.75
C GLY A 76 -10.68 6.95 11.78
N GLU A 77 -11.71 7.72 12.15
CA GLU A 77 -12.82 8.06 11.25
C GLU A 77 -12.59 9.44 10.61
N GLY A 78 -12.47 9.54 9.29
CA GLY A 78 -12.58 10.80 8.56
C GLY A 78 -11.60 10.92 7.42
N LEU A 79 -11.06 12.11 7.16
CA LEU A 79 -10.10 12.33 6.07
C LEU A 79 -8.78 12.75 6.67
N ASP A 80 -7.93 11.78 6.94
CA ASP A 80 -6.76 11.95 7.77
C ASP A 80 -5.51 12.20 6.94
N TYR A 81 -4.54 12.81 7.60
CA TYR A 81 -3.20 13.03 7.08
C TYR A 81 -2.19 12.48 8.09
N LEU A 82 -1.51 11.42 7.71
CA LEU A 82 -0.49 10.74 8.52
C LEU A 82 0.87 10.92 7.86
N LYS A 83 1.90 11.24 8.65
CA LYS A 83 3.28 11.44 8.17
C LYS A 83 4.30 10.94 9.18
N GLY A 84 5.01 9.87 8.83
CA GLY A 84 6.04 9.24 9.65
C GLY A 84 7.31 10.09 9.79
N ASP A 85 7.81 10.64 8.68
CA ASP A 85 9.05 11.42 8.55
C ASP A 85 10.35 10.57 8.63
N LYS A 86 10.74 10.10 9.81
CA LYS A 86 11.99 9.34 10.00
C LYS A 86 11.78 8.29 11.08
N GLY A 87 12.09 7.06 10.76
CA GLY A 87 11.92 5.93 11.66
C GLY A 87 11.23 4.82 10.90
N ASP A 88 11.22 3.62 11.45
CA ASP A 88 10.43 2.52 10.90
C ASP A 88 8.99 2.69 11.42
N ASP A 89 8.13 3.37 10.65
CA ASP A 89 6.82 3.84 11.12
C ASP A 89 5.68 2.85 10.80
N TYR A 90 4.67 2.81 11.67
CA TYR A 90 3.38 2.18 11.40
C TYR A 90 2.30 3.25 11.25
N ALA A 91 1.54 3.22 10.16
CA ALA A 91 0.42 4.14 9.93
C ALA A 91 -0.81 3.40 9.42
N ASP A 92 -1.95 3.62 10.07
CA ASP A 92 -3.26 3.08 9.67
C ASP A 92 -4.25 4.25 9.51
N GLY A 93 -4.72 4.49 8.29
CA GLY A 93 -5.68 5.56 7.97
C GLY A 93 -7.03 5.33 8.63
N GLY A 94 -7.52 4.09 8.58
CA GLY A 94 -8.79 3.70 9.15
C GLY A 94 -9.93 3.85 8.15
N ALA A 95 -10.87 4.76 8.40
CA ALA A 95 -12.05 4.94 7.56
C ALA A 95 -12.08 6.33 6.94
N GLY A 96 -12.20 6.38 5.63
CA GLY A 96 -12.32 7.55 4.78
C GLY A 96 -11.16 7.64 3.80
N ASN A 97 -10.99 8.81 3.17
CA ASN A 97 -10.03 8.95 2.08
C ASN A 97 -8.77 9.65 2.59
N ASP A 98 -7.79 8.87 2.97
CA ASP A 98 -6.65 9.30 3.76
C ASP A 98 -5.43 9.60 2.91
N LYS A 99 -4.48 10.28 3.54
CA LYS A 99 -3.17 10.55 2.96
C LYS A 99 -2.09 10.11 3.92
N ILE A 100 -1.32 9.12 3.50
CA ILE A 100 -0.30 8.48 4.32
C ILE A 100 1.06 8.62 3.64
N TYR A 101 2.05 9.06 4.40
CA TYR A 101 3.44 9.23 3.96
C TYR A 101 4.39 8.60 4.98
N GLY A 102 5.18 7.61 4.58
CA GLY A 102 6.23 7.01 5.42
C GLY A 102 7.49 7.89 5.48
N ASP A 103 8.00 8.27 4.31
CA ASP A 103 9.21 9.08 4.07
C ASP A 103 10.56 8.34 4.19
N ASN A 104 11.10 8.08 5.39
CA ASN A 104 12.36 7.34 5.53
C ASN A 104 12.24 6.29 6.63
N GLY A 105 12.61 5.07 6.29
CA GLY A 105 12.60 3.94 7.21
C GLY A 105 11.89 2.77 6.56
N PHE A 106 11.84 1.64 7.25
CA PHE A 106 10.97 0.54 6.84
C PHE A 106 9.57 0.83 7.36
N ASP A 107 8.68 1.30 6.48
CA ASP A 107 7.34 1.72 6.89
C ASP A 107 6.26 0.67 6.60
N ILE A 108 5.25 0.58 7.46
CA ILE A 108 4.03 -0.21 7.26
C ILE A 108 2.85 0.75 7.18
N LEU A 109 2.27 0.87 5.99
CA LEU A 109 1.25 1.87 5.67
C LEU A 109 -0.05 1.20 5.19
N LEU A 110 -1.12 1.38 5.95
CA LEU A 110 -2.44 0.80 5.68
C LEU A 110 -3.45 1.92 5.40
N GLY A 111 -4.10 1.90 4.24
CA GLY A 111 -5.15 2.85 3.86
C GLY A 111 -6.43 2.63 4.65
N GLY A 112 -7.03 1.45 4.46
CA GLY A 112 -8.23 1.04 5.19
C GLY A 112 -9.47 1.08 4.31
N ASP A 113 -10.56 1.67 4.79
CA ASP A 113 -11.79 1.84 4.01
C ASP A 113 -11.79 3.23 3.32
N GLY A 114 -11.75 3.33 2.00
CA GLY A 114 -11.92 4.59 1.28
C GLY A 114 -10.96 4.71 0.09
N ASP A 115 -11.01 5.85 -0.61
CA ASP A 115 -10.10 6.07 -1.74
C ASP A 115 -8.80 6.75 -1.26
N ASP A 116 -7.77 5.98 -0.98
CA ASP A 116 -6.57 6.42 -0.28
C ASP A 116 -5.44 6.88 -1.19
N TYR A 117 -4.54 7.66 -0.60
CA TYR A 117 -3.27 8.04 -1.21
C TYR A 117 -2.13 7.66 -0.26
N ILE A 118 -1.34 6.67 -0.65
CA ILE A 118 -0.25 6.15 0.17
C ILE A 118 1.07 6.31 -0.58
N LYS A 119 2.09 6.79 0.15
CA LYS A 119 3.44 6.96 -0.34
C LYS A 119 4.43 6.34 0.66
N GLY A 120 5.14 5.29 0.27
CA GLY A 120 6.19 4.63 1.06
C GLY A 120 7.32 5.61 1.35
N GLY A 121 8.19 5.82 0.37
CA GLY A 121 9.22 6.84 0.47
C GLY A 121 10.59 6.31 0.08
N ASN A 122 11.51 6.28 1.04
CA ASN A 122 12.81 5.67 0.88
C ASN A 122 12.87 4.44 1.76
N ASP A 123 13.71 3.49 1.35
CA ASP A 123 13.88 2.19 2.01
C ASP A 123 12.69 1.26 1.69
N ASN A 124 12.68 0.06 2.26
CA ASN A 124 11.75 -0.97 1.79
C ASN A 124 10.45 -0.84 2.56
N ASP A 125 9.33 -0.62 1.88
CA ASP A 125 8.06 -0.36 2.55
C ASP A 125 7.02 -1.46 2.31
N VAL A 126 6.03 -1.54 3.20
CA VAL A 126 4.84 -2.38 3.05
C VAL A 126 3.62 -1.48 2.95
N LEU A 127 2.92 -1.53 1.82
CA LEU A 127 1.74 -0.73 1.54
C LEU A 127 0.52 -1.64 1.31
N ASP A 128 -0.60 -1.34 1.95
CA ASP A 128 -1.91 -1.96 1.68
C ASP A 128 -2.96 -0.87 1.50
N GLY A 129 -3.58 -0.80 0.31
CA GLY A 129 -4.66 0.14 0.02
C GLY A 129 -5.95 -0.19 0.79
N GLY A 130 -6.22 -1.46 1.06
CA GLY A 130 -7.46 -1.87 1.70
C GLY A 130 -8.63 -1.90 0.72
N ALA A 131 -9.66 -1.10 0.94
CA ALA A 131 -10.89 -1.12 0.17
C ALA A 131 -11.22 0.25 -0.41
N GLY A 132 -11.30 0.39 -1.73
CA GLY A 132 -11.68 1.64 -2.36
C GLY A 132 -11.10 1.78 -3.75
N ILE A 133 -10.65 2.96 -4.13
CA ILE A 133 -9.89 3.19 -5.36
C ILE A 133 -8.63 3.95 -4.98
N ASP A 134 -7.55 3.20 -4.81
CA ASP A 134 -6.36 3.69 -4.13
C ASP A 134 -5.30 4.17 -5.11
N LYS A 135 -4.40 5.01 -4.60
CA LYS A 135 -3.15 5.35 -5.28
C LYS A 135 -1.98 5.02 -4.38
N LEU A 136 -1.20 4.04 -4.80
CA LEU A 136 -0.09 3.50 -4.04
C LEU A 136 1.23 3.78 -4.78
N TYR A 137 2.18 4.35 -4.07
CA TYR A 137 3.52 4.66 -4.56
C TYR A 137 4.55 4.11 -3.59
N GLY A 138 5.32 3.09 -3.99
CA GLY A 138 6.44 2.57 -3.16
C GLY A 138 7.62 3.53 -3.13
N ASP A 139 7.86 4.20 -4.26
CA ASP A 139 8.95 5.16 -4.50
C ASP A 139 10.34 4.51 -4.60
N ALA A 140 11.13 4.42 -3.53
CA ALA A 140 12.51 3.95 -3.62
C ALA A 140 12.80 2.91 -2.56
N GLY A 141 12.91 1.65 -2.94
CA GLY A 141 12.88 0.57 -1.97
C GLY A 141 12.66 -0.76 -2.66
N HIS A 142 12.78 -1.86 -1.91
CA HIS A 142 12.24 -3.14 -2.33
C HIS A 142 10.88 -3.31 -1.67
N ASP A 143 9.83 -2.85 -2.32
CA ASP A 143 8.53 -2.62 -1.68
C ASP A 143 7.59 -3.82 -1.84
N GLU A 144 6.74 -4.04 -0.85
CA GLU A 144 5.60 -4.97 -0.92
C GLU A 144 4.30 -4.16 -0.96
N ILE A 145 3.55 -4.27 -2.05
CA ILE A 145 2.39 -3.42 -2.31
C ILE A 145 1.16 -4.27 -2.64
N GLY A 146 0.10 -4.11 -1.84
CA GLY A 146 -1.24 -4.63 -2.09
C GLY A 146 -2.23 -3.51 -2.42
N GLY A 147 -2.89 -3.57 -3.58
CA GLY A 147 -3.98 -2.63 -3.92
C GLY A 147 -5.23 -2.89 -3.10
N GLY A 148 -5.57 -4.16 -2.91
CA GLY A 148 -6.70 -4.56 -2.07
C GLY A 148 -7.96 -4.78 -2.89
N ALA A 149 -9.07 -4.13 -2.56
CA ALA A 149 -10.30 -4.20 -3.33
C ALA A 149 -10.56 -2.86 -3.99
N GLY A 150 -10.68 -2.82 -5.31
CA GLY A 150 -10.78 -1.53 -5.98
C GLY A 150 -10.56 -1.55 -7.48
N ASN A 151 -10.07 -0.47 -8.02
CA ASN A 151 -9.50 -0.39 -9.36
C ASN A 151 -8.31 0.54 -9.23
N ASP A 152 -7.22 0.02 -8.72
CA ASP A 152 -6.20 0.81 -8.04
C ASP A 152 -5.13 1.28 -9.02
N LEU A 153 -4.44 2.35 -8.63
CA LEU A 153 -3.28 2.86 -9.35
C LEU A 153 -2.04 2.55 -8.51
N ILE A 154 -1.20 1.65 -9.01
CA ILE A 154 0.01 1.21 -8.30
C ILE A 154 1.25 1.54 -9.12
N ASP A 155 2.23 2.17 -8.48
CA ASP A 155 3.56 2.46 -9.04
C ASP A 155 4.62 2.01 -8.01
N GLY A 156 5.27 0.87 -8.25
CA GLY A 156 6.31 0.32 -7.36
C GLY A 156 7.47 1.29 -7.18
N GLY A 157 7.98 1.82 -8.29
CA GLY A 157 8.97 2.87 -8.27
C GLY A 157 10.35 2.31 -8.59
N ALA A 158 11.29 2.38 -7.66
CA ALA A 158 12.66 1.98 -7.88
C ALA A 158 13.07 0.90 -6.89
N GLY A 159 13.37 -0.28 -7.40
CA GLY A 159 13.91 -1.39 -6.64
C GLY A 159 13.41 -2.70 -7.22
N ASN A 160 12.99 -3.63 -6.39
CA ASN A 160 12.60 -4.97 -6.86
C ASN A 160 11.35 -5.29 -6.08
N ASP A 161 10.23 -4.90 -6.67
CA ASP A 161 9.00 -4.73 -5.90
C ASP A 161 8.12 -5.97 -6.06
N VAL A 162 7.33 -6.26 -5.05
CA VAL A 162 6.33 -7.33 -5.07
C VAL A 162 4.96 -6.66 -5.03
N ILE A 163 4.21 -6.78 -6.11
CA ILE A 163 2.97 -6.03 -6.31
C ILE A 163 1.81 -6.99 -6.56
N ALA A 164 0.79 -6.93 -5.72
CA ALA A 164 -0.50 -7.54 -5.93
C ALA A 164 -1.56 -6.44 -6.13
N GLY A 165 -2.20 -6.40 -7.30
CA GLY A 165 -3.33 -5.47 -7.54
C GLY A 165 -4.47 -5.76 -6.57
N GLY A 166 -4.83 -7.04 -6.44
CA GLY A 166 -5.94 -7.46 -5.63
C GLY A 166 -7.20 -7.58 -6.49
N ASN A 167 -8.38 -7.44 -5.87
CA ASN A 167 -9.63 -7.55 -6.61
C ASN A 167 -9.93 -6.23 -7.32
N GLY A 168 -10.09 -6.27 -8.63
CA GLY A 168 -10.29 -5.05 -9.38
C GLY A 168 -9.77 -5.18 -10.80
N ALA A 169 -9.88 -4.09 -11.55
CA ALA A 169 -9.12 -3.92 -12.77
C ALA A 169 -8.07 -2.83 -12.52
N ASP A 170 -6.89 -3.26 -12.09
CA ASP A 170 -5.88 -2.35 -11.56
C ASP A 170 -4.95 -1.86 -12.67
N TYR A 171 -4.33 -0.71 -12.44
CA TYR A 171 -3.29 -0.16 -13.32
C TYR A 171 -1.96 -0.16 -12.58
N ILE A 172 -1.09 -1.08 -12.97
CA ILE A 172 0.12 -1.41 -12.23
C ILE A 172 1.35 -1.07 -13.06
N LYS A 173 2.30 -0.38 -12.45
CA LYS A 173 3.68 -0.26 -12.93
C LYS A 173 4.63 -0.84 -11.89
N GLY A 174 5.59 -1.65 -12.34
CA GLY A 174 6.71 -2.05 -11.50
C GLY A 174 7.71 -0.90 -11.34
N GLY A 175 7.94 -0.15 -12.42
CA GLY A 175 8.93 0.92 -12.43
C GLY A 175 10.30 0.39 -12.85
N SER A 176 11.32 0.58 -12.02
CA SER A 176 12.70 0.20 -12.34
C SER A 176 13.23 -0.88 -11.43
N GLY A 177 13.77 -1.92 -12.05
CA GLY A 177 14.45 -3.03 -11.41
C GLY A 177 13.74 -4.33 -11.76
N THR A 178 13.73 -5.32 -10.88
CA THR A 178 13.18 -6.65 -11.18
C THR A 178 11.99 -6.95 -10.29
N ASP A 179 10.81 -6.66 -10.83
CA ASP A 179 9.55 -6.70 -10.08
C ASP A 179 8.79 -8.02 -10.27
N ILE A 180 7.90 -8.31 -9.32
CA ILE A 180 7.04 -9.49 -9.30
C ILE A 180 5.59 -9.01 -9.19
N PHE A 181 4.79 -9.32 -10.21
CA PHE A 181 3.35 -9.09 -10.23
C PHE A 181 2.61 -10.35 -9.80
N VAL A 182 1.82 -10.29 -8.73
CA VAL A 182 1.27 -11.47 -8.06
C VAL A 182 -0.22 -11.63 -8.36
N PHE A 183 -0.59 -12.84 -8.81
CA PHE A 183 -1.98 -13.29 -8.96
C PHE A 183 -2.17 -14.59 -8.15
N ASN A 184 -2.83 -14.46 -7.00
CA ASN A 184 -3.14 -15.56 -6.10
C ASN A 184 -4.48 -16.22 -6.39
N ASN A 185 -5.44 -15.47 -6.97
CA ASN A 185 -6.77 -15.98 -7.24
C ASN A 185 -7.33 -15.46 -8.57
N VAL A 186 -8.37 -16.12 -9.10
CA VAL A 186 -8.97 -15.72 -10.38
C VAL A 186 -9.88 -14.48 -10.30
N SER A 187 -10.24 -14.02 -9.09
CA SER A 187 -10.99 -12.76 -8.92
C SER A 187 -10.10 -11.52 -9.00
N GLU A 188 -8.78 -11.68 -8.97
CA GLU A 188 -7.76 -10.66 -9.24
C GLU A 188 -7.50 -10.47 -10.75
N GLY A 189 -8.33 -11.05 -11.63
CA GLY A 189 -8.17 -10.87 -13.08
C GLY A 189 -8.77 -9.57 -13.58
N GLY A 190 -8.09 -8.91 -14.52
CA GLY A 190 -8.56 -7.67 -15.17
C GLY A 190 -7.50 -6.58 -15.29
N ASP A 191 -6.32 -6.81 -14.72
CA ASP A 191 -5.30 -5.79 -14.53
C ASP A 191 -4.64 -5.33 -15.81
N THR A 192 -4.01 -4.16 -15.77
CA THR A 192 -3.09 -3.66 -16.77
C THR A 192 -1.69 -3.55 -16.19
N LEU A 193 -0.78 -4.39 -16.66
CA LEU A 193 0.66 -4.23 -16.39
C LEU A 193 1.24 -3.26 -17.42
N ALA A 194 1.49 -2.03 -16.99
CA ALA A 194 1.74 -0.88 -17.84
C ALA A 194 3.15 -0.85 -18.45
N ASP A 195 4.13 -1.39 -17.73
CA ASP A 195 5.55 -1.35 -18.11
C ASP A 195 6.28 -2.69 -18.01
N PHE A 196 5.52 -3.80 -17.87
CA PHE A 196 6.09 -5.15 -17.78
C PHE A 196 7.16 -5.42 -18.85
N SER A 197 8.32 -5.93 -18.43
CA SER A 197 9.50 -6.05 -19.27
C SER A 197 10.34 -7.30 -18.97
N LEU A 198 10.31 -8.24 -19.91
CA LEU A 198 11.23 -9.39 -19.96
C LEU A 198 12.70 -8.98 -20.02
N ARG A 199 13.02 -7.75 -20.45
CA ARG A 199 14.40 -7.24 -20.48
C ARG A 199 14.93 -6.99 -19.07
N TYR A 200 14.07 -6.62 -18.13
CA TYR A 200 14.42 -6.40 -16.74
C TYR A 200 14.23 -7.65 -15.87
N SER A 201 13.92 -8.80 -16.49
CA SER A 201 13.72 -10.09 -15.83
C SER A 201 12.56 -10.10 -14.82
N GLU A 202 11.60 -9.19 -15.02
CA GLU A 202 10.37 -9.13 -14.24
C GLU A 202 9.56 -10.42 -14.40
N LYS A 203 8.71 -10.68 -13.41
CA LYS A 203 7.99 -11.94 -13.27
C LYS A 203 6.53 -11.70 -12.95
N ILE A 204 5.71 -12.66 -13.36
CA ILE A 204 4.31 -12.77 -12.98
C ILE A 204 4.17 -14.05 -12.17
N GLN A 205 3.84 -13.91 -10.90
CA GLN A 205 3.61 -15.04 -10.01
C GLN A 205 2.16 -15.50 -10.14
N VAL A 206 1.98 -16.72 -10.61
CA VAL A 206 0.67 -17.36 -10.86
C VAL A 206 0.52 -18.68 -10.11
N SER A 207 1.54 -19.08 -9.35
CA SER A 207 1.52 -20.34 -8.58
C SER A 207 0.34 -20.46 -7.60
N GLY A 208 -0.23 -19.35 -7.13
CA GLY A 208 -1.45 -19.35 -6.31
C GLY A 208 -2.69 -19.90 -7.05
N LEU A 209 -2.73 -19.79 -8.38
CA LEU A 209 -3.85 -20.26 -9.21
C LEU A 209 -3.87 -21.78 -9.44
N LEU A 210 -2.78 -22.48 -9.15
CA LEU A 210 -2.52 -23.82 -9.71
C LEU A 210 -2.92 -25.00 -8.83
N GLU A 211 -3.60 -24.78 -7.70
CA GLU A 211 -4.11 -25.81 -6.77
C GLU A 211 -3.10 -26.95 -6.46
N GLY A 212 -1.81 -26.62 -6.39
CA GLY A 212 -0.72 -27.58 -6.12
C GLY A 212 -0.02 -28.19 -7.33
N SER A 213 -0.41 -27.82 -8.56
CA SER A 213 0.35 -28.09 -9.79
C SER A 213 1.52 -27.11 -9.94
N THR A 214 2.53 -27.48 -10.73
CA THR A 214 3.65 -26.56 -11.02
C THR A 214 3.33 -25.67 -12.22
N VAL A 215 3.96 -24.50 -12.31
CA VAL A 215 3.85 -23.64 -13.50
C VAL A 215 4.32 -24.36 -14.76
N ALA A 216 5.36 -25.20 -14.65
CA ALA A 216 5.85 -25.97 -15.79
C ALA A 216 4.79 -26.94 -16.33
N ASP A 217 4.07 -27.63 -15.45
CA ASP A 217 2.98 -28.53 -15.83
C ASP A 217 1.81 -27.75 -16.43
N ALA A 218 1.44 -26.61 -15.80
CA ALA A 218 0.38 -25.74 -16.30
C ALA A 218 0.67 -25.20 -17.72
N LEU A 219 1.91 -24.83 -18.00
CA LEU A 219 2.36 -24.42 -19.34
C LEU A 219 2.32 -25.59 -20.34
N ALA A 220 2.73 -26.79 -19.92
CA ALA A 220 2.69 -27.98 -20.78
C ALA A 220 1.25 -28.40 -21.12
N ASP A 221 0.33 -28.22 -20.18
CA ASP A 221 -1.09 -28.49 -20.34
C ASP A 221 -1.84 -27.37 -21.08
N GLY A 222 -1.17 -26.23 -21.34
CA GLY A 222 -1.74 -25.10 -22.08
C GLY A 222 -2.72 -24.26 -21.28
N LEU A 223 -2.62 -24.29 -19.94
CA LEU A 223 -3.50 -23.51 -19.05
C LEU A 223 -3.29 -22.01 -19.16
N PHE A 224 -2.12 -21.57 -19.66
CA PHE A 224 -1.85 -20.16 -19.93
C PHE A 224 -1.68 -19.92 -21.42
N THR A 225 -2.27 -18.82 -21.89
CA THR A 225 -2.11 -18.36 -23.28
C THR A 225 -1.94 -16.85 -23.35
N LEU A 226 -1.39 -16.37 -24.46
CA LEU A 226 -1.38 -14.96 -24.81
C LEU A 226 -2.36 -14.67 -25.94
N VAL A 227 -3.31 -13.78 -25.70
CA VAL A 227 -4.30 -13.33 -26.68
C VAL A 227 -4.00 -11.89 -27.09
N ALA A 228 -3.84 -11.64 -28.38
CA ALA A 228 -3.44 -10.33 -28.89
C ALA A 228 -4.50 -9.25 -28.65
N GLU A 229 -4.08 -8.09 -28.15
CA GLU A 229 -4.84 -6.86 -28.10
C GLU A 229 -4.00 -5.68 -28.61
N GLY A 230 -4.08 -5.42 -29.92
CA GLY A 230 -3.27 -4.37 -30.55
C GLY A 230 -1.77 -4.65 -30.49
N ARG A 231 -1.02 -3.88 -29.69
CA ARG A 231 0.42 -4.11 -29.42
C ARG A 231 0.68 -4.81 -28.08
N SER A 232 -0.38 -5.08 -27.34
CA SER A 232 -0.37 -5.71 -26.03
C SER A 232 -0.91 -7.12 -26.15
N SER A 233 -0.84 -7.89 -25.07
CA SER A 233 -1.46 -9.20 -24.99
C SER A 233 -2.11 -9.41 -23.64
N TRP A 234 -3.29 -10.01 -23.64
CA TRP A 234 -3.89 -10.58 -22.45
C TRP A 234 -3.16 -11.88 -22.11
N LEU A 235 -2.68 -12.00 -20.87
CA LEU A 235 -2.39 -13.27 -20.24
C LEU A 235 -3.70 -13.88 -19.79
N VAL A 236 -4.07 -15.01 -20.39
CA VAL A 236 -5.33 -15.70 -20.14
C VAL A 236 -5.04 -17.02 -19.44
N PHE A 237 -5.78 -17.30 -18.37
CA PHE A 237 -5.75 -18.55 -17.63
C PHE A 237 -7.04 -19.36 -17.88
N ASP A 238 -6.89 -20.61 -18.30
CA ASP A 238 -8.00 -21.56 -18.43
C ASP A 238 -8.34 -22.16 -17.05
N ASN A 239 -9.40 -21.63 -16.42
CA ASN A 239 -9.91 -22.16 -15.17
C ASN A 239 -11.01 -23.19 -15.44
N ASN A 240 -10.62 -24.44 -15.69
CA ASN A 240 -11.52 -25.58 -15.86
C ASN A 240 -12.54 -25.39 -17.01
N GLY A 241 -12.10 -24.81 -18.12
CA GLY A 241 -12.90 -24.51 -19.32
C GLY A 241 -13.53 -23.11 -19.31
N ALA A 242 -13.24 -22.29 -18.31
CA ALA A 242 -13.61 -20.89 -18.25
C ALA A 242 -12.34 -20.02 -18.34
N ASP A 243 -12.17 -19.34 -19.47
CA ASP A 243 -11.06 -18.42 -19.68
C ASP A 243 -11.20 -17.19 -18.78
N VAL A 244 -10.12 -16.86 -18.07
CA VAL A 244 -9.99 -15.66 -17.23
C VAL A 244 -8.88 -14.79 -17.80
N GLU A 245 -9.22 -13.56 -18.18
CA GLU A 245 -8.24 -12.52 -18.53
C GLU A 245 -7.57 -12.04 -17.23
N LEU A 246 -6.36 -12.52 -16.95
CA LEU A 246 -5.65 -12.14 -15.72
C LEU A 246 -5.11 -10.73 -15.85
N ALA A 247 -4.29 -10.49 -16.88
CA ALA A 247 -3.60 -9.21 -17.03
C ALA A 247 -3.37 -8.85 -18.49
N LEU A 248 -3.65 -7.60 -18.84
CA LEU A 248 -3.27 -6.97 -20.08
C LEU A 248 -1.84 -6.46 -19.97
N ILE A 249 -0.91 -7.18 -20.58
CA ILE A 249 0.50 -6.85 -20.55
C ILE A 249 0.81 -5.89 -21.70
N LYS A 250 1.13 -4.63 -21.39
CA LYS A 250 1.39 -3.61 -22.41
C LYS A 250 2.68 -3.94 -23.18
N ASN A 251 2.63 -3.73 -24.50
CA ASN A 251 3.77 -3.90 -25.41
C ASN A 251 4.37 -5.33 -25.47
N LEU A 252 3.68 -6.34 -24.93
CA LEU A 252 4.04 -7.74 -25.10
C LEU A 252 3.33 -8.32 -26.32
N ALA A 253 4.08 -8.92 -27.24
CA ALA A 253 3.51 -9.58 -28.41
C ALA A 253 2.89 -10.93 -28.04
N SER A 254 1.75 -11.29 -28.63
CA SER A 254 1.06 -12.56 -28.32
C SER A 254 1.80 -13.79 -28.85
N THR A 255 2.84 -13.61 -29.66
CA THR A 255 3.75 -14.66 -30.12
C THR A 255 4.90 -14.91 -29.15
N THR A 256 4.98 -14.16 -28.05
CA THR A 256 6.00 -14.37 -27.03
C THR A 256 5.81 -15.74 -26.39
N GLU A 257 6.90 -16.46 -26.22
CA GLU A 257 6.88 -17.77 -25.57
C GLU A 257 6.63 -17.61 -24.07
N LEU A 258 5.62 -18.29 -23.55
CA LEU A 258 5.38 -18.41 -22.11
C LEU A 258 6.40 -19.41 -21.55
N THR A 259 7.21 -18.98 -20.56
CA THR A 259 8.23 -19.84 -19.95
C THR A 259 8.23 -19.67 -18.43
N THR A 260 8.85 -20.63 -17.75
CA THR A 260 9.09 -20.55 -16.29
C THR A 260 10.15 -19.52 -15.90
N ASP A 261 10.71 -18.77 -16.86
CA ASP A 261 11.66 -17.69 -16.54
C ASP A 261 10.93 -16.44 -16.03
N TRP A 262 9.68 -16.24 -16.46
CA TRP A 262 8.87 -15.06 -16.14
C TRP A 262 7.45 -15.37 -15.67
N LEU A 263 6.97 -16.61 -15.79
CA LEU A 263 5.81 -17.10 -15.04
C LEU A 263 6.30 -18.01 -13.91
N ILE A 264 5.96 -17.68 -12.65
CA ILE A 264 6.47 -18.38 -11.46
C ILE A 264 5.41 -18.81 -10.45
#